data_AF-A0AAU7R2E2-F1
#
_entry.id   AF-A0AAU7R2E2-F1
#
_cell.length_a   1.000
_cell.length_b   1.000
_cell.length_c   1.000
_cell.angle_alpha   90.00
_cell.angle_beta   90.00
_cell.angle_gamma   90.00
#
_symmetry.space_group_name_H-M   'P 1'
#
loop_
_entity.id
_entity.type
_entity.pdbx_description
1 polymer ?
#
loop_
_entity_poly.entity_id
_entity_poly.type
_entity_poly.pdbx_seq_one_letter_code
_entity_poly.pdbx_strand_id
1 'polypeptide(L)'
;MESPFGRRELKLVLAVVLGTLLVGGGMLLTVRLDEAIDERVRVGAETTGEVVHVERFRISRSFAATRLTVDYTFDGVRYRERFSSELDESEFRVGELLDVRVDRADPTRAATPDGYATEDLLLQAPTVLAGVGIVVIVISLALIRTGPRRD
;
A
#
# COMPACT_ATOMS: atom_id res chain seq x y z
N MET A 1 34.81 25.68 -2.62
CA MET A 1 34.67 24.53 -1.70
C MET A 1 34.38 23.31 -2.57
N GLU A 2 35.43 22.63 -3.00
CA GLU A 2 35.29 21.36 -3.71
C GLU A 2 35.02 20.27 -2.68
N SER A 3 33.93 19.52 -2.87
CA SER A 3 33.60 18.38 -2.02
C SER A 3 34.78 17.39 -2.01
N PRO A 4 35.22 16.88 -0.85
CA PRO A 4 36.36 15.94 -0.76
C PRO A 4 36.06 14.56 -1.36
N PHE A 5 34.86 14.35 -1.89
CA PHE A 5 34.41 13.11 -2.52
C PHE A 5 34.48 13.20 -4.03
N GLY A 6 35.04 12.18 -4.69
CA GLY A 6 35.00 12.08 -6.14
C GLY A 6 33.56 12.12 -6.65
N ARG A 7 33.28 12.71 -7.83
CA ARG A 7 31.92 12.86 -8.40
C ARG A 7 31.09 11.56 -8.39
N ARG A 8 31.75 10.40 -8.38
CA ARG A 8 31.14 9.06 -8.27
C ARG A 8 30.72 8.70 -6.83
N GLU A 9 31.56 9.02 -5.84
CA GLU A 9 31.26 8.80 -4.42
C GLU A 9 30.10 9.68 -3.96
N LEU A 10 30.06 10.94 -4.38
CA LEU A 10 28.95 11.85 -4.07
C LEU A 10 27.61 11.32 -4.62
N LYS A 11 27.59 10.79 -5.85
CA LYS A 11 26.40 10.18 -6.45
C LYS A 11 25.94 8.94 -5.68
N LEU A 12 26.88 8.13 -5.19
CA LEU A 12 26.59 6.93 -4.41
C LEU A 12 26.01 7.27 -3.04
N VAL A 13 26.62 8.21 -2.31
CA VAL A 13 26.10 8.68 -1.02
C VAL A 13 24.69 9.24 -1.20
N LEU A 14 24.46 10.04 -2.23
CA LEU A 14 23.14 10.59 -2.52
C LEU A 14 22.11 9.49 -2.83
N ALA A 15 22.48 8.46 -3.61
CA ALA A 15 21.60 7.36 -3.94
C ALA A 15 21.24 6.49 -2.72
N VAL A 16 22.20 6.24 -1.82
CA VAL A 16 21.94 5.53 -0.56
C VAL A 16 21.04 6.34 0.35
N VAL A 17 21.31 7.63 0.52
CA VAL A 17 20.47 8.53 1.36
C VAL A 17 19.04 8.58 0.81
N LEU A 18 18.89 8.76 -0.51
CA LEU A 18 17.59 8.80 -1.16
C LEU A 18 16.85 7.45 -1.03
N GLY A 19 17.56 6.34 -1.23
CA GLY A 19 17.00 5.00 -1.06
C GLY A 19 16.50 4.76 0.36
N THR A 20 17.29 5.13 1.38
CA THR A 20 16.89 4.98 2.79
C THR A 20 15.68 5.85 3.14
N LEU A 21 15.63 7.09 2.63
CA LEU A 21 14.47 7.98 2.80
C LEU A 21 13.20 7.38 2.18
N LEU A 22 13.29 6.79 0.98
CA LEU A 22 12.16 6.15 0.32
C LEU A 22 11.67 4.90 1.08
N VAL A 23 12.58 4.07 1.60
CA VAL A 23 12.22 2.90 2.43
C VAL A 23 11.56 3.34 3.73
N GLY A 24 12.17 4.27 4.46
CA GLY A 24 11.64 4.78 5.72
C GLY A 24 10.29 5.48 5.55
N GLY A 25 10.15 6.30 4.49
CA GLY A 25 8.89 6.96 4.15
C GLY A 25 7.79 5.97 3.78
N GLY A 26 8.10 4.94 2.99
CA GLY A 26 7.15 3.88 2.64
C GLY A 26 6.67 3.11 3.87
N MET A 27 7.58 2.68 4.76
CA MET A 27 7.21 2.00 6.00
C MET A 27 6.34 2.85 6.91
N LEU A 28 6.66 4.14 7.06
CA LEU A 28 5.88 5.04 7.92
C LEU A 28 4.47 5.26 7.36
N LEU A 29 4.32 5.37 6.04
CA LEU A 29 3.00 5.40 5.41
C LEU A 29 2.22 4.10 5.63
N THR A 30 2.86 2.93 5.50
CA THR A 30 2.21 1.63 5.75
C THR A 30 1.64 1.56 7.17
N VAL A 31 2.45 1.90 8.18
CA VAL A 31 2.00 1.89 9.58
C VAL A 31 0.82 2.84 9.79
N ARG A 32 0.84 4.03 9.17
CA ARG A 32 -0.26 4.99 9.29
C ARG A 32 -1.55 4.51 8.63
N LEU A 33 -1.45 3.74 7.56
CA LEU A 33 -2.60 3.16 6.88
C LEU A 33 -3.20 2.03 7.70
N ASP A 34 -2.36 1.14 8.23
CA ASP A 34 -2.80 0.07 9.13
C ASP A 34 -3.48 0.65 10.36
N GLU A 35 -2.89 1.68 11.00
CA GLU A 35 -3.50 2.39 12.13
C GLU A 35 -4.87 2.98 11.77
N ALA A 36 -5.01 3.58 10.58
CA ALA A 36 -6.27 4.18 10.14
C ALA A 36 -7.35 3.14 9.83
N ILE A 37 -6.96 1.99 9.27
CA ILE A 37 -7.86 0.85 9.03
C ILE A 37 -8.28 0.26 10.38
N ASP A 38 -7.34 -0.04 11.27
CA ASP A 38 -7.60 -0.58 12.61
C ASP A 38 -8.51 0.34 13.43
N GLU A 39 -8.26 1.65 13.37
CA GLU A 39 -9.11 2.63 14.04
C GLU A 39 -10.54 2.58 13.49
N ARG A 40 -10.71 2.60 12.16
CA ARG A 40 -12.04 2.47 11.53
C ARG A 40 -12.71 1.15 11.84
N VAL A 41 -11.98 0.03 11.85
CA VAL A 41 -12.53 -1.27 12.22
C VAL A 41 -13.01 -1.26 13.66
N ARG A 42 -12.23 -0.64 14.56
CA ARG A 42 -12.52 -0.57 16.00
C ARG A 42 -13.70 0.36 16.34
N VAL A 43 -13.78 1.53 15.71
CA VAL A 43 -14.79 2.57 16.05
C VAL A 43 -15.97 2.61 15.09
N GLY A 44 -15.83 2.02 13.90
CA GLY A 44 -16.84 2.01 12.86
C GLY A 44 -18.08 1.25 13.28
N ALA A 45 -19.22 1.69 12.76
CA ALA A 45 -20.47 0.97 12.92
C ALA A 45 -20.45 -0.28 12.04
N GLU A 46 -20.89 -1.39 12.62
CA GLU A 46 -20.93 -2.68 11.94
C GLU A 46 -22.13 -2.76 11.01
N THR A 47 -21.89 -3.21 9.78
CA THR A 47 -22.89 -3.60 8.79
C THR A 47 -22.37 -4.76 7.97
N THR A 48 -23.24 -5.35 7.16
CA THR A 48 -22.88 -6.41 6.21
C THR A 48 -22.90 -5.85 4.79
N GLY A 49 -21.85 -6.15 4.04
CA GLY A 49 -21.76 -5.85 2.61
C GLY A 49 -21.74 -7.13 1.77
N GLU A 50 -22.19 -7.05 0.53
CA GLU A 50 -22.12 -8.13 -0.46
C GLU A 50 -21.10 -7.75 -1.54
N VAL A 51 -20.17 -8.67 -1.83
CA VAL A 51 -19.21 -8.51 -2.92
C VAL A 51 -19.94 -8.63 -4.26
N VAL A 52 -20.06 -7.54 -5.01
CA VAL A 52 -20.70 -7.53 -6.33
C VAL A 52 -19.72 -7.63 -7.49
N HIS A 53 -18.45 -7.30 -7.25
CA HIS A 53 -17.40 -7.41 -8.25
C HIS A 53 -16.04 -7.70 -7.61
N VAL A 54 -15.20 -8.47 -8.31
CA VAL A 54 -13.83 -8.80 -7.88
C VAL A 54 -12.90 -8.59 -9.06
N GLU A 55 -11.96 -7.68 -8.93
CA GLU A 55 -10.87 -7.46 -9.87
C GLU A 55 -9.56 -7.91 -9.24
N ARG A 56 -8.79 -8.72 -9.96
CA ARG A 56 -7.48 -9.20 -9.50
C ARG A 56 -6.41 -8.67 -10.44
N PHE A 57 -5.47 -7.92 -9.89
CA PHE A 57 -4.37 -7.32 -10.63
C PHE A 57 -3.08 -8.05 -10.28
N ARG A 58 -2.41 -8.58 -11.30
CA ARG A 58 -1.04 -9.06 -11.14
C ARG A 58 -0.09 -7.95 -11.55
N ILE A 59 0.45 -7.23 -10.55
CA ILE A 59 1.35 -6.10 -10.78
C ILE A 59 2.77 -6.60 -11.10
N SER A 60 3.19 -7.71 -10.49
CA SER A 60 4.47 -8.37 -10.81
C SER A 60 4.47 -9.87 -10.49
N ARG A 61 5.61 -10.55 -10.66
CA ARG A 61 5.73 -11.97 -10.26
C ARG A 61 5.41 -12.22 -8.79
N SER A 62 5.61 -11.21 -7.94
CA SER A 62 5.54 -11.31 -6.48
C SER A 62 4.47 -10.41 -5.87
N PHE A 63 3.68 -9.71 -6.69
CA PHE A 63 2.70 -8.74 -6.20
C PHE A 63 1.37 -8.91 -6.93
N ALA A 64 0.35 -9.23 -6.15
CA ALA A 64 -1.04 -9.26 -6.56
C ALA A 64 -1.83 -8.28 -5.70
N ALA A 65 -2.76 -7.56 -6.31
CA ALA A 65 -3.70 -6.72 -5.60
C ALA A 65 -5.12 -7.16 -5.95
N THR A 66 -5.97 -7.26 -4.94
CA THR A 66 -7.39 -7.58 -5.11
C THR A 66 -8.20 -6.34 -4.83
N ARG A 67 -9.07 -5.98 -5.78
CA ARG A 67 -10.10 -4.97 -5.58
C ARG A 67 -11.47 -5.64 -5.55
N LEU A 68 -12.26 -5.25 -4.57
CA LEU A 68 -13.63 -5.68 -4.40
C LEU A 68 -14.53 -4.48 -4.63
N THR A 69 -15.64 -4.67 -5.31
CA THR A 69 -16.76 -3.73 -5.22
C THR A 69 -17.78 -4.35 -4.29
N VAL A 70 -18.14 -3.63 -3.24
CA VAL A 70 -19.02 -4.12 -2.18
C VAL A 70 -20.25 -3.23 -2.09
N ASP A 71 -21.43 -3.85 -2.15
CA ASP A 71 -22.71 -3.20 -1.87
C ASP A 71 -23.07 -3.38 -0.42
N TYR A 72 -23.33 -2.30 0.32
CA TYR A 72 -23.77 -2.39 1.71
C TYR A 72 -24.88 -1.36 1.97
N THR A 73 -25.66 -1.61 3.01
CA THR A 73 -26.68 -0.68 3.47
C THR A 73 -26.28 -0.13 4.83
N PHE A 74 -26.34 1.19 4.98
CA PHE A 74 -26.08 1.87 6.23
C PHE A 74 -27.14 2.96 6.45
N ASP A 75 -27.80 2.96 7.61
CA ASP A 75 -28.93 3.85 7.93
C ASP A 75 -30.03 3.88 6.84
N GLY A 76 -30.31 2.72 6.24
CA GLY A 76 -31.33 2.57 5.18
C GLY A 76 -30.92 3.11 3.81
N VAL A 77 -29.70 3.64 3.67
CA VAL A 77 -29.12 4.08 2.39
C VAL A 77 -28.19 3.02 1.84
N ARG A 78 -28.26 2.76 0.54
CA ARG A 78 -27.39 1.82 -0.15
C ARG A 78 -26.14 2.52 -0.66
N TYR A 79 -25.00 1.90 -0.40
CA TYR A 79 -23.69 2.33 -0.87
C TYR A 79 -23.08 1.22 -1.72
N ARG A 80 -22.28 1.63 -2.70
CA ARG A 80 -21.49 0.74 -3.55
C ARG A 80 -20.10 1.33 -3.61
N GLU A 81 -19.18 0.72 -2.90
CA GLU A 81 -17.82 1.24 -2.78
C GLU A 81 -16.78 0.23 -3.23
N ARG A 82 -15.63 0.76 -3.66
CA ARG A 82 -14.47 -0.04 -4.02
C ARG A 82 -13.55 -0.18 -2.82
N PHE A 83 -13.32 -1.42 -2.47
CA PHE A 83 -12.43 -1.87 -1.41
C PHE A 83 -11.16 -2.42 -2.06
N SER A 84 -10.00 -2.06 -1.53
CA SER A 84 -8.74 -2.62 -1.98
C SER A 84 -7.92 -3.09 -0.79
N SER A 85 -7.02 -4.05 -1.05
CA SER A 85 -5.95 -4.45 -0.14
C SER A 85 -4.66 -4.59 -0.95
N GLU A 86 -3.55 -4.04 -0.44
CA GLU A 86 -2.24 -4.07 -1.10
C GLU A 86 -1.48 -5.39 -0.88
N LEU A 87 -1.93 -6.28 0.02
CA LEU A 87 -1.12 -7.40 0.50
C LEU A 87 -1.85 -8.74 0.54
N ASP A 88 -2.99 -8.84 -0.16
CA ASP A 88 -3.87 -9.97 0.05
C ASP A 88 -4.22 -10.76 -1.23
N GLU A 89 -4.02 -12.08 -1.13
CA GLU A 89 -4.37 -13.08 -2.14
C GLU A 89 -5.74 -13.73 -1.86
N SER A 90 -6.49 -13.27 -0.85
CA SER A 90 -7.77 -13.86 -0.46
C SER A 90 -8.72 -14.08 -1.63
N GLU A 91 -9.29 -15.29 -1.67
CA GLU A 91 -10.22 -15.70 -2.71
C GLU A 91 -11.65 -15.23 -2.42
N PHE A 92 -11.87 -13.91 -2.37
CA PHE A 92 -13.23 -13.39 -2.34
C PHE A 92 -13.97 -13.76 -3.63
N ARG A 93 -15.26 -14.05 -3.49
CA ARG A 93 -16.17 -14.39 -4.59
C ARG A 93 -17.32 -13.41 -4.68
N VAL A 94 -17.83 -13.22 -5.88
CA VAL A 94 -19.07 -12.45 -6.09
C VAL A 94 -20.22 -13.16 -5.38
N GLY A 95 -21.04 -12.40 -4.65
CA GLY A 95 -22.13 -12.87 -3.79
C GLY A 95 -21.70 -13.21 -2.36
N GLU A 96 -20.41 -13.09 -2.03
CA GLU A 96 -19.91 -13.30 -0.67
C GLU A 96 -20.29 -12.13 0.23
N LEU A 97 -20.66 -12.44 1.47
CA LEU A 97 -20.99 -11.43 2.49
C LEU A 97 -19.75 -11.13 3.33
N LEU A 98 -19.48 -9.85 3.53
CA LEU A 98 -18.37 -9.33 4.30
C LEU A 98 -18.88 -8.51 5.48
N ASP A 99 -18.18 -8.60 6.60
CA ASP A 99 -18.34 -7.65 7.69
C ASP A 99 -17.67 -6.33 7.29
N VAL A 100 -18.46 -5.26 7.31
CA VAL A 100 -18.05 -3.92 6.91
C VAL A 100 -18.19 -2.99 8.11
N ARG A 101 -17.12 -2.25 8.40
CA ARG A 101 -17.06 -1.22 9.43
C ARG A 101 -17.08 0.14 8.76
N VAL A 102 -18.17 0.86 9.00
CA VAL A 102 -18.51 2.12 8.33
C VAL A 102 -18.33 3.28 9.30
N ASP A 103 -17.69 4.35 8.85
CA ASP A 103 -17.64 5.59 9.61
C ASP A 103 -19.05 6.22 9.65
N ARG A 104 -19.57 6.49 10.86
CA ARG A 104 -20.90 7.10 11.02
C ARG A 104 -20.96 8.53 10.48
N ALA A 105 -19.84 9.26 10.54
CA ALA A 105 -19.77 10.63 10.05
C ALA A 105 -19.70 10.69 8.52
N ASP A 106 -19.18 9.63 7.89
CA ASP A 106 -19.03 9.52 6.44
C ASP A 106 -19.17 8.06 5.99
N PRO A 107 -20.37 7.62 5.58
CA PRO A 107 -20.59 6.23 5.23
C PRO A 107 -19.85 5.73 3.99
N THR A 108 -19.24 6.62 3.20
CA THR A 108 -18.36 6.23 2.08
C THR A 108 -16.98 5.77 2.55
N ARG A 109 -16.66 6.01 3.83
CA ARG A 109 -15.44 5.55 4.48
C ARG A 109 -15.72 4.25 5.22
N ALA A 110 -15.41 3.16 4.55
CA ALA A 110 -15.59 1.82 5.08
C ALA A 110 -14.31 0.98 5.02
N ALA A 111 -14.22 0.01 5.93
CA ALA A 111 -13.15 -0.98 6.01
C ALA A 111 -13.68 -2.34 6.45
N THR A 112 -12.98 -3.42 6.11
CA THR A 112 -13.25 -4.78 6.61
C THR A 112 -12.19 -5.19 7.63
N PRO A 113 -12.50 -6.10 8.56
CA PRO A 113 -11.52 -6.68 9.47
C PRO A 113 -10.35 -7.38 8.76
N ASP A 114 -10.58 -7.85 7.53
CA ASP A 114 -9.58 -8.52 6.69
C ASP A 114 -8.60 -7.54 6.01
N GLY A 115 -8.65 -6.26 6.38
CA GLY A 115 -7.71 -5.24 5.91
C GLY A 115 -8.07 -4.62 4.56
N TYR A 116 -9.29 -4.84 4.07
CA TYR A 116 -9.77 -4.11 2.89
C TYR A 116 -10.35 -2.79 3.31
N ALA A 117 -10.02 -1.74 2.57
CA ALA A 117 -10.58 -0.42 2.83
C ALA A 117 -10.93 0.31 1.54
N THR A 118 -11.83 1.27 1.67
CA THR A 118 -12.24 2.17 0.60
C THR A 118 -11.03 2.89 -0.02
N GLU A 119 -10.99 2.96 -1.36
CA GLU A 119 -9.82 3.40 -2.17
C GLU A 119 -9.23 4.77 -1.75
N ASP A 120 -10.02 5.63 -1.09
CA ASP A 120 -9.58 6.93 -0.57
C ASP A 120 -8.43 6.82 0.45
N LEU A 121 -8.31 5.67 1.13
CA LEU A 121 -7.18 5.38 2.00
C LEU A 121 -5.94 4.86 1.23
N LEU A 122 -6.14 4.20 0.09
CA LEU A 122 -5.11 3.35 -0.54
C LEU A 122 -4.42 3.99 -1.75
N LEU A 123 -4.79 5.22 -2.13
CA LEU A 123 -4.22 5.92 -3.28
C LEU A 123 -2.79 6.46 -3.11
N GLN A 124 -2.00 6.03 -2.12
CA GLN A 124 -0.61 6.46 -1.96
C GLN A 124 0.40 5.35 -1.63
N ALA A 125 0.47 4.32 -2.47
CA ALA A 125 1.72 3.69 -2.90
C ALA A 125 2.83 3.42 -1.83
N PRO A 126 2.56 2.95 -0.60
CA PRO A 126 3.60 2.78 0.43
C PRO A 126 4.55 1.64 0.07
N THR A 127 4.00 0.53 -0.40
CA THR A 127 4.75 -0.67 -0.82
C THR A 127 5.57 -0.41 -2.08
N VAL A 128 5.02 0.35 -3.04
CA VAL A 128 5.76 0.77 -4.24
C VAL A 128 6.91 1.70 -3.85
N LEU A 129 6.70 2.66 -2.96
CA LEU A 129 7.77 3.55 -2.46
C LEU A 129 8.88 2.78 -1.74
N ALA A 130 8.50 1.86 -0.83
CA ALA A 130 9.46 1.04 -0.11
C ALA A 130 10.24 0.12 -1.07
N GLY A 131 9.55 -0.53 -2.01
CA GLY A 131 10.15 -1.39 -3.03
C GLY A 131 11.12 -0.64 -3.94
N VAL A 132 10.76 0.55 -4.42
CA VAL A 132 11.65 1.42 -5.21
C VAL A 132 12.86 1.83 -4.39
N GLY A 133 12.68 2.18 -3.11
CA GLY A 133 13.78 2.50 -2.19
C GLY A 133 14.80 1.37 -2.06
N ILE A 134 14.33 0.13 -1.87
CA ILE A 134 15.20 -1.07 -1.78
C ILE A 134 15.97 -1.29 -3.10
N VAL A 135 15.30 -1.18 -4.25
CA VAL A 135 15.94 -1.37 -5.56
C VAL A 135 17.08 -0.36 -5.79
N VAL A 136 16.86 0.91 -5.44
CA VAL A 136 17.88 1.96 -5.55
C VAL A 136 19.08 1.66 -4.65
N ILE A 137 18.86 1.17 -3.43
CA ILE A 137 19.94 0.75 -2.51
C ILE A 137 20.74 -0.40 -3.11
N VAL A 138 20.08 -1.46 -3.58
CA VAL A 138 20.73 -2.66 -4.15
C VAL A 138 21.55 -2.32 -5.39
N ILE A 139 21.01 -1.52 -6.32
CA ILE A 139 21.75 -1.08 -7.52
C ILE A 139 22.98 -0.25 -7.12
N SER A 140 22.84 0.64 -6.14
CA SER A 140 23.95 1.47 -5.65
C SER A 140 25.06 0.61 -5.03
N LEU A 141 24.70 -0.40 -4.22
CA LEU A 141 25.64 -1.37 -3.66
C LEU A 141 26.30 -2.25 -4.74
N ALA A 142 25.56 -2.67 -5.76
CA ALA A 142 26.10 -3.47 -6.86
C ALA A 142 27.14 -2.67 -7.69
N LEU A 143 26.91 -1.37 -7.89
CA LEU A 143 27.85 -0.46 -8.56
C LEU A 143 29.12 -0.17 -7.75
N ILE A 144 29.06 -0.32 -6.42
CA ILE A 144 30.24 -0.29 -5.53
C ILE A 144 31.04 -1.60 -5.67
N ARG A 145 30.34 -2.75 -5.67
CA ARG A 145 30.98 -4.07 -5.73
C ARG A 145 31.64 -4.37 -7.09
N THR A 146 31.18 -3.72 -8.16
CA THR A 146 31.72 -3.82 -9.53
C THR A 146 32.68 -2.68 -9.87
N GLY A 147 33.39 -2.13 -8.88
CA GLY A 147 34.50 -1.19 -9.11
C GLY A 147 35.43 -1.67 -10.23
N PRO A 148 35.96 -0.77 -11.07
CA PRO A 148 36.66 -1.15 -12.29
C PRO A 148 37.80 -2.12 -11.93
N ARG A 149 37.85 -3.27 -12.61
CA ARG A 149 39.11 -4.00 -12.76
C ARG A 149 40.10 -2.97 -13.30
N ARG A 150 41.10 -2.64 -12.49
CA ARG A 150 42.32 -2.01 -12.97
C ARG A 150 43.00 -3.05 -13.84
N ASP A 151 42.82 -2.93 -15.14
CA ASP A 151 43.86 -3.27 -16.12
C ASP A 151 44.53 -1.94 -16.52
#